data_AF-A0A2R6JVM2-F1
#
_entry.id   AF-A0A2R6JVM2-F1
#
_cell.length_a   1.000
_cell.length_b   1.000
_cell.length_c   1.000
_cell.angle_alpha   90.00
_cell.angle_beta   90.00
_cell.angle_gamma   90.00
#
_symmetry.space_group_name_H-M   'P 1'
#
loop_
_entity.id
_entity.type
_entity.pdbx_description
1 polymer ?
#
loop_
_entity_poly.entity_id
_entity_poly.type
_entity_poly.pdbx_seq_one_letter_code
_entity_poly.pdbx_strand_id
1 'polypeptide(L)'
;MTYQKIQTVRDHEEAHVETLTQTIEEFAALSATIEAVGVSAYAGAAPLIENKAVLEAALSIHSVEARHTSYFDVLNTSDPFPNAFDPARTMEEVLEIASQFIVGEQATDDGRTPSVRVPTVSRQVETSRFGPPYGPRSIGRYRVRV
;
A
#
# COMPACT_ATOMS: atom_id res chain seq x y z
N MET A 1 0.49 36.41 -22.22
CA MET A 1 1.75 35.79 -21.75
C MET A 1 1.75 35.53 -20.24
N THR A 2 1.39 36.48 -19.38
CA THR A 2 1.37 36.27 -17.91
C THR A 2 0.36 35.22 -17.44
N TYR A 3 -0.87 35.23 -18.00
CA TYR A 3 -1.90 34.26 -17.66
C TYR A 3 -1.46 32.81 -17.90
N GLN A 4 -0.84 32.52 -19.05
CA GLN A 4 -0.35 31.19 -19.39
C GLN A 4 0.71 30.70 -18.38
N LYS A 5 1.63 31.57 -17.95
CA LYS A 5 2.65 31.21 -16.93
C LYS A 5 2.01 30.84 -15.59
N ILE A 6 0.98 31.59 -15.16
CA ILE A 6 0.26 31.30 -13.91
C ILE A 6 -0.50 29.97 -14.00
N GLN A 7 -1.11 29.66 -15.15
CA GLN A 7 -1.79 28.37 -15.36
C GLN A 7 -0.80 27.21 -15.30
N THR A 8 0.36 27.31 -15.97
CA THR A 8 1.39 26.26 -15.90
C THR A 8 1.88 26.00 -14.48
N VAL A 9 2.07 27.06 -13.67
CA VAL A 9 2.45 26.88 -12.26
C VAL A 9 1.33 26.20 -11.48
N ARG A 10 0.07 26.63 -11.63
CA ARG A 10 -1.07 25.98 -10.96
C ARG A 10 -1.13 24.48 -11.28
N ASP A 11 -1.09 24.12 -12.56
CA ASP A 11 -1.24 22.74 -13.00
C ASP A 11 -0.06 21.87 -12.49
N HIS A 12 1.14 22.44 -12.39
CA HIS A 12 2.31 21.78 -11.78
C HIS A 12 2.11 21.53 -10.28
N GLU A 13 1.62 22.52 -9.52
CA GLU A 13 1.35 22.37 -8.09
C GLU A 13 0.20 21.38 -7.83
N GLU A 14 -0.82 21.35 -8.69
CA GLU A 14 -1.89 20.34 -8.61
C GLU A 14 -1.34 18.91 -8.77
N ALA A 15 -0.43 18.70 -9.73
CA ALA A 15 0.21 17.40 -9.93
C ALA A 15 1.08 16.97 -8.72
N HIS A 16 1.76 17.92 -8.06
CA HIS A 16 2.49 17.64 -6.81
C HIS A 16 1.54 17.19 -5.70
N VAL A 17 0.44 17.92 -5.50
CA VAL A 17 -0.55 17.60 -4.46
C VAL A 17 -1.18 16.23 -4.72
N GLU A 18 -1.52 15.92 -5.97
CA GLU A 18 -2.06 14.62 -6.37
C GLU A 18 -1.06 13.49 -6.06
N THR A 19 0.18 13.65 -6.50
CA THR A 19 1.23 12.62 -6.31
C THR A 19 1.51 12.37 -4.83
N LEU A 20 1.62 13.44 -4.02
CA LEU A 20 1.89 13.31 -2.59
C LEU A 20 0.72 12.68 -1.84
N THR A 21 -0.50 13.08 -2.17
CA THR A 21 -1.71 12.51 -1.55
C THR A 21 -1.81 11.03 -1.85
N GLN A 22 -1.65 10.65 -3.12
CA GLN A 22 -1.67 9.25 -3.55
C GLN A 22 -0.58 8.44 -2.84
N THR A 23 0.64 8.96 -2.75
CA THR A 23 1.75 8.26 -2.09
C THR A 23 1.44 7.98 -0.61
N ILE A 24 0.83 8.93 0.09
CA ILE A 24 0.45 8.78 1.51
C ILE A 24 -0.68 7.76 1.67
N GLU A 25 -1.69 7.79 0.81
CA GLU A 25 -2.80 6.82 0.81
C GLU A 25 -2.31 5.40 0.53
N GLU A 26 -1.44 5.23 -0.48
CA GLU A 26 -0.84 3.93 -0.80
C GLU A 26 0.01 3.39 0.35
N PHE A 27 0.79 4.25 1.01
CA PHE A 27 1.56 3.89 2.18
C PHE A 27 0.65 3.44 3.34
N ALA A 28 -0.38 4.22 3.66
CA ALA A 28 -1.30 3.89 4.74
C ALA A 28 -2.06 2.57 4.49
N ALA A 29 -2.47 2.31 3.24
CA ALA A 29 -3.13 1.07 2.85
C ALA A 29 -2.18 -0.14 2.93
N LEU A 30 -0.93 0.01 2.48
CA LEU A 30 0.08 -1.02 2.58
C LEU A 30 0.40 -1.35 4.05
N SER A 31 0.60 -0.32 4.86
CA SER A 31 0.88 -0.48 6.29
C SER A 31 -0.27 -1.17 7.01
N ALA A 32 -1.53 -0.77 6.79
CA ALA A 32 -2.68 -1.48 7.38
C ALA A 32 -2.66 -2.99 7.06
N THR A 33 -2.30 -3.35 5.82
CA THR A 33 -2.21 -4.76 5.40
C THR A 33 -1.09 -5.50 6.12
N ILE A 34 0.12 -4.94 6.14
CA ILE A 34 1.29 -5.61 6.73
C ILE A 34 1.13 -5.78 8.25
N GLU A 35 0.67 -4.74 8.94
CA GLU A 35 0.50 -4.78 10.40
C GLU A 35 -0.61 -5.78 10.77
N ALA A 36 -1.72 -5.84 10.04
CA ALA A 36 -2.78 -6.83 10.26
C ALA A 36 -2.29 -8.28 10.03
N VAL A 37 -1.39 -8.49 9.05
CA VAL A 37 -0.72 -9.78 8.86
C VAL A 37 0.15 -10.09 10.08
N GLY A 38 0.94 -9.14 10.57
CA GLY A 38 1.76 -9.25 11.78
C GLY A 38 0.95 -9.65 13.01
N VAL A 39 -0.19 -8.99 13.27
CA VAL A 39 -1.13 -9.33 14.36
C VAL A 39 -1.50 -10.81 14.30
N SER A 40 -2.02 -11.25 13.15
CA SER A 40 -2.50 -12.63 12.98
C SER A 40 -1.39 -13.68 13.00
N ALA A 41 -0.19 -13.31 12.54
CA ALA A 41 0.99 -14.18 12.52
C ALA A 41 1.52 -14.45 13.93
N TYR A 42 1.68 -13.41 14.77
CA TYR A 42 2.09 -13.59 16.16
C TYR A 42 1.04 -14.37 16.96
N ALA A 43 -0.25 -14.10 16.74
CA ALA A 43 -1.33 -14.87 17.37
C ALA A 43 -1.29 -16.35 16.98
N GLY A 44 -1.07 -16.66 15.70
CA GLY A 44 -0.99 -18.04 15.20
C GLY A 44 0.28 -18.77 15.63
N ALA A 45 1.40 -18.06 15.78
CA ALA A 45 2.65 -18.64 16.25
C ALA A 45 2.70 -18.85 17.77
N ALA A 46 1.97 -18.03 18.56
CA ALA A 46 2.05 -18.06 20.02
C ALA A 46 1.90 -19.46 20.66
N PRO A 47 0.96 -20.34 20.23
CA PRO A 47 0.82 -21.69 20.78
C PRO A 47 2.03 -22.62 20.52
N LEU A 48 2.90 -22.27 19.56
CA LEU A 48 4.06 -23.07 19.16
C LEU A 48 5.34 -22.63 19.90
N ILE A 49 5.31 -21.54 20.66
CA ILE A 49 6.49 -20.99 21.34
C ILE A 49 6.59 -21.57 22.75
N GLU A 50 7.55 -22.48 22.94
CA GLU A 50 7.81 -23.11 24.26
C GLU A 50 8.64 -22.23 25.20
N ASN A 51 9.54 -21.41 24.63
CA ASN A 51 10.40 -20.54 25.42
C ASN A 51 9.61 -19.31 25.91
N LYS A 52 9.39 -19.23 27.23
CA LYS A 52 8.63 -18.14 27.84
C LYS A 52 9.18 -16.75 27.54
N ALA A 53 10.49 -16.57 27.52
CA ALA A 53 11.08 -15.27 27.20
C ALA A 53 10.79 -14.86 25.74
N VAL A 54 10.74 -15.82 24.83
CA VAL A 54 10.34 -15.58 23.43
C VAL A 54 8.84 -15.32 23.33
N LEU A 55 8.00 -16.04 24.08
CA LEU A 55 6.55 -15.82 24.09
C LEU A 55 6.20 -14.43 24.65
N GLU A 56 6.86 -13.98 25.72
CA GLU A 56 6.69 -12.64 26.28
C GLU A 56 7.05 -11.56 25.25
N ALA A 57 8.17 -11.73 24.54
CA ALA A 57 8.55 -10.83 23.46
C ALA A 57 7.52 -10.85 22.31
N ALA A 58 7.08 -12.03 21.87
CA ALA A 58 6.08 -12.19 20.81
C ALA A 58 4.74 -11.51 21.17
N LEU A 59 4.26 -11.67 22.40
CA LEU A 59 3.05 -11.01 22.88
C LEU A 59 3.22 -9.48 22.93
N SER A 60 4.40 -9.00 23.33
CA SER A 60 4.67 -7.56 23.33
C SER A 60 4.59 -6.96 21.92
N ILE A 61 5.16 -7.64 20.92
CA ILE A 61 5.12 -7.20 19.52
C ILE A 61 3.70 -7.28 18.97
N HIS A 62 2.99 -8.40 19.19
CA HIS A 62 1.59 -8.56 18.77
C HIS A 62 0.71 -7.37 19.17
N SER A 63 0.83 -6.89 20.41
CA SER A 63 0.06 -5.74 20.89
C SER A 63 0.41 -4.41 20.19
N VAL A 64 1.65 -4.26 19.73
CA VAL A 64 2.11 -3.07 18.99
C VAL A 64 1.61 -3.12 17.55
N GLU A 65 1.70 -4.28 16.88
CA GLU A 65 1.14 -4.50 15.54
C GLU A 65 -0.38 -4.18 15.51
N ALA A 66 -1.12 -4.58 16.55
CA ALA A 66 -2.55 -4.30 16.65
C ALA A 66 -2.83 -2.79 16.77
N ARG A 67 -2.03 -2.06 17.54
CA ARG A 67 -2.13 -0.60 17.63
C ARG A 67 -1.80 0.09 16.31
N HIS A 68 -0.80 -0.40 15.58
CA HIS A 68 -0.47 0.12 14.26
C HIS A 68 -1.60 -0.14 13.27
N THR A 69 -2.16 -1.35 13.28
CA THR A 69 -3.31 -1.72 12.45
C THR A 69 -4.48 -0.75 12.68
N SER A 70 -4.90 -0.56 13.93
CA SER A 70 -5.95 0.42 14.27
C SER A 70 -5.61 1.85 13.85
N TYR A 71 -4.34 2.27 13.99
CA TYR A 71 -3.92 3.61 13.58
C TYR A 71 -4.05 3.81 12.06
N PHE A 72 -3.58 2.85 11.26
CA PHE A 72 -3.68 2.93 9.80
C PHE A 72 -5.11 2.76 9.31
N ASP A 73 -5.96 1.99 10.00
CA ASP A 73 -7.38 1.91 9.68
C ASP A 73 -8.08 3.26 9.89
N VAL A 74 -7.74 4.03 10.92
CA VAL A 74 -8.23 5.42 11.06
C VAL A 74 -7.81 6.29 9.88
N LEU A 75 -6.55 6.21 9.45
CA LEU A 75 -6.04 6.97 8.31
C LEU A 75 -6.72 6.57 6.99
N ASN A 76 -7.04 5.29 6.85
CA ASN A 76 -7.77 4.74 5.70
C ASN A 76 -9.29 4.96 5.81
N THR A 77 -9.78 5.63 6.85
CA THR A 77 -11.22 5.85 7.12
C THR A 77 -12.04 4.56 7.29
N SER A 78 -11.38 3.49 7.72
CA SER A 78 -11.95 2.18 8.07
C SER A 78 -12.31 2.12 9.56
N ASP A 79 -13.04 1.08 9.97
CA ASP A 79 -13.27 0.79 11.39
C ASP A 79 -11.98 0.28 12.03
N PRO A 80 -11.41 0.99 13.02
CA PRO A 80 -10.15 0.59 13.66
C PRO A 80 -10.28 -0.56 14.67
N PHE A 81 -11.50 -0.96 15.04
CA PHE A 81 -11.78 -2.01 16.02
C PHE A 81 -12.92 -2.93 15.57
N PRO A 82 -12.82 -3.56 14.38
CA PRO A 82 -13.94 -4.27 13.77
C PRO A 82 -14.36 -5.53 14.54
N ASN A 83 -13.45 -6.09 15.36
CA ASN A 83 -13.67 -7.30 16.13
C ASN A 83 -13.15 -7.13 17.56
N ALA A 84 -13.74 -7.86 18.51
CA ALA A 84 -13.24 -7.93 19.89
C ALA A 84 -12.01 -8.86 20.02
N PHE A 85 -11.83 -9.77 19.07
CA PHE A 85 -10.73 -10.73 19.02
C PHE A 85 -10.16 -10.78 17.60
N ASP A 86 -8.85 -10.65 17.48
CA ASP A 86 -8.17 -10.77 16.19
C ASP A 86 -7.92 -12.25 15.85
N PRO A 87 -8.37 -12.73 14.68
CA PRO A 87 -8.19 -14.12 14.30
C PRO A 87 -6.72 -14.43 13.98
N ALA A 88 -6.25 -15.56 14.49
CA ALA A 88 -4.94 -16.10 14.16
C ALA A 88 -4.91 -16.66 12.73
N ARG A 89 -3.78 -16.51 12.04
CA ARG A 89 -3.50 -17.18 10.76
C ARG A 89 -2.47 -18.29 10.92
N THR A 90 -2.58 -19.32 10.11
CA THR A 90 -1.53 -20.32 9.91
C THR A 90 -0.34 -19.71 9.17
N MET A 91 0.83 -20.35 9.26
CA MET A 91 2.02 -19.92 8.52
C MET A 91 1.78 -19.88 7.00
N GLU A 92 1.01 -20.83 6.45
CA GLU A 92 0.69 -20.85 5.02
C GLU A 92 -0.13 -19.64 4.60
N GLU A 93 -1.18 -19.28 5.36
CA GLU A 93 -1.99 -18.08 5.10
C GLU A 93 -1.18 -16.79 5.26
N VAL A 94 -0.25 -16.74 6.23
CA VAL A 94 0.66 -15.60 6.40
C VAL A 94 1.58 -15.47 5.18
N LEU A 95 2.19 -16.58 4.72
CA LEU A 95 3.08 -16.58 3.57
C LEU A 95 2.37 -16.25 2.26
N GLU A 96 1.12 -16.67 2.09
CA GLU A 96 0.30 -16.33 0.93
C GLU A 96 0.19 -14.80 0.76
N ILE A 97 0.00 -14.06 1.86
CA ILE A 97 -0.09 -12.60 1.85
C ILE A 97 1.31 -11.97 1.79
N ALA A 98 2.22 -12.39 2.68
CA ALA A 98 3.53 -11.76 2.84
C ALA A 98 4.43 -11.93 1.60
N SER A 99 4.31 -13.04 0.88
CA SER A 99 5.12 -13.32 -0.31
C SER A 99 4.98 -12.28 -1.42
N GLN A 100 3.86 -11.57 -1.47
CA GLN A 100 3.63 -10.48 -2.42
C GLN A 100 4.57 -9.27 -2.20
N PHE A 101 5.09 -9.13 -0.98
CA PHE A 101 5.95 -8.00 -0.57
C PHE A 101 7.42 -8.39 -0.42
N ILE A 102 7.71 -9.70 -0.36
CA ILE A 102 9.09 -10.20 -0.30
C ILE A 102 9.68 -10.15 -1.71
N VAL A 103 10.55 -9.17 -1.93
CA VAL A 103 11.41 -9.16 -3.11
C VAL A 103 12.52 -10.19 -2.88
N GLY A 104 12.63 -11.17 -3.78
CA GLY A 104 13.74 -12.11 -3.73
C GLY A 104 15.07 -11.36 -3.77
N GLU A 105 16.04 -11.82 -3.00
CA GLU A 105 17.41 -11.34 -3.10
C GLU A 105 17.91 -11.68 -4.51
N GLN A 106 17.85 -10.71 -5.43
CA GLN A 106 18.83 -10.74 -6.50
C GLN A 106 20.16 -10.54 -5.81
N ALA A 107 21.00 -11.58 -5.83
CA ALA A 107 22.41 -11.44 -5.51
C ALA A 107 22.98 -10.39 -6.47
N THR A 108 22.92 -9.14 -6.05
CA THR A 108 23.64 -8.05 -6.67
C THR A 108 25.00 -8.11 -6.00
N ASP A 109 25.97 -8.66 -6.73
CA ASP A 109 27.40 -8.61 -6.40
C ASP A 109 27.94 -7.16 -6.51
N ASP A 110 27.15 -6.16 -6.08
CA ASP A 110 27.44 -4.73 -6.22
C ASP A 110 27.26 -3.93 -4.92
N GLY A 111 26.85 -4.57 -3.81
CA GLY A 111 26.82 -3.95 -2.48
C GLY A 111 25.73 -2.90 -2.28
N ARG A 112 24.66 -2.89 -3.10
CA ARG A 112 23.52 -1.99 -2.90
C ARG A 112 22.43 -2.62 -2.02
N THR A 113 21.85 -1.83 -1.11
CA THR A 113 20.77 -2.25 -0.20
C THR A 113 19.56 -2.81 -0.95
N PRO A 114 18.87 -3.82 -0.39
CA PRO A 114 17.65 -4.38 -0.99
C PRO A 114 16.59 -3.31 -1.22
N SER A 115 16.05 -3.24 -2.44
CA SER A 115 14.92 -2.35 -2.76
C SER A 115 13.60 -3.10 -2.54
N VAL A 116 12.78 -2.65 -1.59
CA VAL A 116 11.38 -3.08 -1.49
C VAL A 116 10.62 -2.51 -2.68
N ARG A 117 10.03 -3.36 -3.52
CA ARG A 117 9.13 -2.93 -4.59
C ARG A 117 7.73 -2.85 -4.01
N VAL A 118 7.23 -1.63 -3.78
CA VAL A 118 5.80 -1.40 -3.53
C VAL A 118 5.06 -1.75 -4.81
N PRO A 119 4.16 -2.76 -4.83
CA PRO A 119 3.34 -3.02 -6.00
C PRO A 119 2.42 -1.82 -6.22
N THR A 120 2.64 -1.10 -7.33
CA THR A 120 1.79 0.02 -7.73
C THR A 120 0.41 -0.52 -8.10
N VAL A 121 -0.63 -0.17 -7.34
CA VAL A 121 -2.02 -0.39 -7.78
C VAL A 121 -2.26 0.54 -8.95
N SER A 122 -2.14 -0.01 -10.16
CA SER A 122 -2.32 0.74 -11.39
C SER A 122 -3.80 1.00 -11.62
N ARG A 123 -4.39 1.98 -10.93
CA ARG A 123 -5.64 2.57 -11.40
C ARG A 123 -5.29 3.35 -12.66
N GLN A 124 -5.85 2.94 -13.80
CA GLN A 124 -5.82 3.74 -15.02
C GLN A 124 -6.48 5.08 -14.67
N VAL A 125 -5.68 6.13 -14.48
CA VAL A 125 -6.19 7.50 -14.45
C VAL A 125 -6.71 7.74 -15.86
N GLU A 126 -8.01 7.60 -16.02
CA GLU A 126 -8.66 7.90 -17.28
C GLU A 126 -8.56 9.42 -17.47
N THR A 127 -7.57 9.86 -18.25
CA THR A 127 -7.38 11.27 -18.63
C THR A 127 -8.50 11.78 -19.57
N SER A 128 -9.57 11.00 -19.74
CA SER A 128 -10.71 11.24 -20.65
C SER A 128 -11.49 12.52 -20.37
N ARG A 129 -11.31 13.15 -19.20
CA ARG A 129 -11.97 14.43 -18.86
C ARG A 129 -11.18 15.68 -19.23
N PHE A 130 -9.92 15.55 -19.66
CA PHE A 130 -9.08 16.70 -20.02
C PHE A 130 -8.51 16.56 -21.43
N GLY A 131 -9.37 16.83 -22.42
CA GLY A 131 -8.92 17.15 -23.78
C GLY A 131 -8.53 18.64 -23.90
N PRO A 132 -7.52 19.00 -24.69
CA PRO A 132 -7.24 20.41 -24.98
C PRO A 132 -8.44 21.06 -25.68
N PRO A 133 -8.87 22.28 -25.30
CA PRO A 133 -10.10 22.85 -25.84
C PRO A 133 -10.04 23.28 -27.33
N TYR A 134 -8.91 23.16 -28.05
CA TYR A 134 -8.84 23.60 -29.46
C TYR A 134 -7.85 22.80 -30.37
N GLY A 135 -8.37 22.14 -31.43
CA GLY A 135 -7.63 21.68 -32.66
C GLY A 135 -7.95 20.24 -33.14
N PRO A 136 -7.95 19.92 -34.47
CA PRO A 136 -8.97 19.09 -35.11
C PRO A 136 -8.78 17.57 -34.95
N ARG A 137 -9.90 16.86 -34.74
CA ARG A 137 -9.94 15.39 -34.59
C ARG A 137 -9.85 14.70 -35.96
N SER A 138 -8.82 13.86 -36.16
CA SER A 138 -8.81 12.86 -37.23
C SER A 138 -9.55 11.60 -36.79
N ILE A 139 -10.57 11.26 -37.56
CA ILE A 139 -11.50 10.14 -37.40
C ILE A 139 -10.74 8.80 -37.55
N GLY A 140 -10.46 8.13 -36.43
CA GLY A 140 -9.99 6.74 -36.40
C GLY A 140 -11.14 5.82 -36.01
N ARG A 141 -11.49 4.86 -36.88
CA ARG A 141 -12.52 3.84 -36.59
C ARG A 141 -12.04 2.93 -35.45
N TYR A 142 -12.69 2.99 -34.30
CA TYR A 142 -12.50 2.00 -33.23
C TYR A 142 -13.43 0.81 -33.48
N ARG A 143 -12.84 -0.38 -33.67
CA ARG A 143 -13.56 -1.67 -33.59
C ARG A 143 -13.41 -2.20 -32.16
N VAL A 144 -14.53 -2.35 -31.48
CA VAL A 144 -14.64 -3.09 -30.21
C VAL A 144 -14.80 -4.57 -30.56
N ARG A 145 -14.00 -5.45 -29.95
CA ARG A 145 -14.37 -6.86 -29.78
C ARG A 145 -14.71 -7.07 -28.32
N VAL A 146 -15.88 -7.65 -28.12
CA VAL A 146 -16.37 -8.23 -26.85
C VAL A 146 -15.58 -9.49 -26.54
#